data_AF-A0A932WQR3-F1
#
_entry.id   AF-A0A932WQR3-F1
#
_cell.length_a   1.000
_cell.length_b   1.000
_cell.length_c   1.000
_cell.angle_alpha   90.00
_cell.angle_beta   90.00
_cell.angle_gamma   90.00
#
_symmetry.space_group_name_H-M   'P 1'
#
loop_
_entity.id
_entity.type
_entity.pdbx_description
1 polymer ?
#
loop_
_entity_poly.entity_id
_entity_poly.type
_entity_poly.pdbx_seq_one_letter_code
_entity_poly.pdbx_strand_id
1 'polypeptide(L)'
;MNRKRSRSSAGSRRRAAEDPNASAARLDLVVDLYRQGRLDEAIAACRRVVVERPDLPEPLHLLGLLLVKSGALEAAESSLRAALDLNPACAAAWKDLGNLYGETGRPDEALRACERAADICPEDLSAALSLGNALKAAGRYDDAAAVYRRVIARDPACTAARRELCAVLRAAGRTEETRRALEDWLTQEPGHPIASHILAAFAEGQTPDRASDRYVQSVFDQFAGSFEEQLARLEYRGPDLIAAALAARLGPARAALDVLDAGCGTGLCGPVLRPYARTLDGVDLSPQMLDVARQKQLFDHLETAELTAFLAGHEQRWDLIVACDTFNYFGQLEPLLAAAARALQPAGTLVFTLERDDAPPDSGSMPAAAIATRQIRF
;
A
#
# COMPACT_ATOMS: atom_id res chain seq x y z
N MET A 1 -2.62 65.96 -47.29
CA MET A 1 -1.83 66.83 -46.41
C MET A 1 -1.77 66.19 -45.02
N ASN A 2 -0.59 66.19 -44.43
CA ASN A 2 -0.11 65.33 -43.36
C ASN A 2 -0.45 65.91 -41.96
N ARG A 3 -0.87 65.08 -40.98
CA ARG A 3 -0.27 64.94 -39.62
C ARG A 3 -1.18 64.28 -38.56
N LYS A 4 -0.73 63.09 -38.13
CA LYS A 4 -0.51 62.61 -36.74
C LYS A 4 -1.54 62.92 -35.64
N ARG A 5 -2.05 61.85 -35.00
CA ARG A 5 -1.57 61.45 -33.65
C ARG A 5 -1.95 60.00 -33.31
N SER A 6 -0.95 59.31 -32.78
CA SER A 6 -0.93 57.95 -32.26
C SER A 6 -1.13 57.93 -30.74
N ARG A 7 -1.51 56.74 -30.23
CA ARG A 7 -1.42 56.21 -28.85
C ARG A 7 -2.48 56.67 -27.85
N SER A 8 -3.19 55.68 -27.29
CA SER A 8 -3.06 55.19 -25.89
C SER A 8 -4.43 54.60 -25.50
N SER A 9 -4.57 53.27 -25.44
CA SER A 9 -4.35 52.42 -24.26
C SER A 9 -5.57 52.33 -23.34
N ALA A 10 -5.78 51.12 -22.85
CA ALA A 10 -6.38 50.82 -21.55
C ALA A 10 -7.87 51.17 -21.41
N GLY A 11 -8.72 50.17 -21.66
CA GLY A 11 -10.14 50.24 -21.37
C GLY A 11 -10.75 48.87 -21.20
N SER A 12 -10.55 48.27 -20.03
CA SER A 12 -11.46 47.28 -19.44
C SER A 12 -11.59 45.92 -20.14
N ARG A 13 -10.56 45.09 -20.04
CA ARG A 13 -10.81 43.68 -19.67
C ARG A 13 -10.87 43.64 -18.14
N ARG A 14 -12.03 44.00 -17.58
CA ARG A 14 -12.37 43.54 -16.23
C ARG A 14 -12.16 42.03 -16.24
N ARG A 15 -11.21 41.51 -15.45
CA ARG A 15 -11.32 40.15 -14.94
C ARG A 15 -12.67 40.13 -14.23
N ALA A 16 -13.70 39.63 -14.91
CA ALA A 16 -14.92 39.28 -14.21
C ALA A 16 -14.46 38.25 -13.18
N ALA A 17 -14.57 38.61 -11.90
CA ALA A 17 -14.47 37.62 -10.85
C ALA A 17 -15.53 36.58 -11.17
N GLU A 18 -15.10 35.41 -11.64
CA GLU A 18 -16.02 34.30 -11.77
C GLU A 18 -16.63 34.04 -10.39
N ASP A 19 -17.92 33.73 -10.40
CA ASP A 19 -18.70 33.33 -9.24
C ASP A 19 -17.89 32.28 -8.45
N PRO A 20 -17.62 32.48 -7.14
CA PRO A 20 -17.01 31.45 -6.28
C PRO A 20 -17.68 30.08 -6.41
N ASN A 21 -18.98 30.05 -6.75
CA ASN A 21 -19.75 28.85 -7.02
C ASN A 21 -19.29 28.09 -8.28
N ALA A 22 -18.75 28.79 -9.29
CA ALA A 22 -18.20 28.18 -10.49
C ALA A 22 -16.87 27.45 -10.23
N SER A 23 -16.01 28.00 -9.38
CA SER A 23 -14.79 27.31 -8.92
C SER A 23 -15.12 26.05 -8.11
N ALA A 24 -16.10 26.13 -7.20
CA ALA A 24 -16.56 24.99 -6.42
C ALA A 24 -17.07 23.86 -7.33
N ALA A 25 -17.97 24.17 -8.28
CA ALA A 25 -18.48 23.18 -9.22
C ALA A 25 -17.39 22.52 -10.09
N ARG A 26 -16.32 23.26 -10.43
CA ARG A 26 -15.16 22.67 -11.15
C ARG A 26 -14.32 21.76 -10.27
N LEU A 27 -14.18 22.08 -8.98
CA LEU A 27 -13.50 21.19 -8.02
C LEU A 27 -14.31 19.91 -7.77
N ASP A 28 -15.64 19.99 -7.73
CA ASP A 28 -16.49 18.81 -7.63
C ASP A 28 -16.27 17.87 -8.83
N LEU A 29 -16.16 18.42 -10.05
CA LEU A 29 -15.81 17.64 -11.24
C LEU A 29 -14.43 16.97 -11.11
N VAL A 30 -13.43 17.66 -10.56
CA VAL A 30 -12.10 17.07 -10.32
C VAL A 30 -12.21 15.87 -9.37
N VAL A 31 -12.97 16.02 -8.29
CA VAL A 31 -13.20 14.96 -7.31
C VAL A 31 -13.95 13.78 -7.95
N ASP A 32 -14.94 14.03 -8.79
CA ASP A 32 -15.69 12.99 -9.49
C ASP A 32 -14.84 12.23 -10.52
N LEU A 33 -13.98 12.94 -11.26
CA LEU A 33 -13.00 12.30 -12.16
C LEU A 33 -12.05 11.39 -11.38
N TYR A 34 -11.55 11.86 -10.23
CA TYR A 34 -10.70 11.05 -9.36
C TYR A 34 -11.43 9.82 -8.83
N ARG A 35 -12.68 9.97 -8.37
CA ARG A 35 -13.52 8.84 -7.91
C ARG A 35 -13.79 7.81 -9.01
N GLN A 36 -13.79 8.21 -10.28
CA GLN A 36 -13.92 7.34 -11.45
C GLN A 36 -12.59 6.66 -11.85
N GLY A 37 -11.49 6.88 -11.10
CA GLY A 37 -10.16 6.37 -11.44
C GLY A 37 -9.47 7.12 -12.58
N ARG A 38 -10.05 8.23 -13.05
CA ARG A 38 -9.52 9.03 -14.18
C ARG A 38 -8.52 10.07 -13.67
N LEU A 39 -7.42 9.58 -13.08
CA LEU A 39 -6.45 10.40 -12.35
C LEU A 39 -5.81 11.49 -13.22
N ASP A 40 -5.38 11.15 -14.44
CA ASP A 40 -4.75 12.12 -15.36
C ASP A 40 -5.71 13.24 -15.76
N GLU A 41 -6.99 12.90 -15.97
CA GLU A 41 -8.02 13.88 -16.30
C GLU A 41 -8.36 14.77 -15.10
N ALA A 42 -8.40 14.19 -13.89
CA ALA A 42 -8.56 14.95 -12.65
C ALA A 42 -7.42 15.95 -12.46
N ILE A 43 -6.17 15.55 -12.67
CA ILE A 43 -4.99 16.43 -12.60
C ILE A 43 -5.09 17.54 -13.65
N ALA A 44 -5.42 17.21 -14.90
CA ALA A 44 -5.55 18.19 -15.96
C ALA A 44 -6.66 19.22 -15.69
N ALA A 45 -7.81 18.76 -15.18
CA ALA A 45 -8.92 19.63 -14.79
C ALA A 45 -8.53 20.52 -13.60
N CYS A 46 -7.87 19.98 -12.58
CA CYS A 46 -7.44 20.74 -11.40
C CYS A 46 -6.41 21.82 -11.76
N ARG A 47 -5.44 21.51 -12.63
CA ARG A 47 -4.46 22.49 -13.15
C ARG A 47 -5.14 23.68 -13.84
N ARG A 48 -6.24 23.47 -14.56
CA ARG A 48 -7.00 24.56 -15.18
C ARG A 48 -7.59 25.49 -14.12
N VAL A 49 -8.17 24.93 -13.06
CA VAL A 49 -8.70 25.72 -11.93
C VAL A 49 -7.59 26.55 -11.28
N VAL A 50 -6.41 25.95 -11.04
CA VAL A 50 -5.25 26.66 -10.47
C VAL A 50 -4.76 27.80 -11.38
N VAL A 51 -4.73 27.61 -12.70
CA VAL A 51 -4.31 28.66 -13.64
C VAL A 51 -5.32 29.80 -13.70
N GLU A 52 -6.62 29.48 -13.66
CA GLU A 52 -7.70 30.48 -13.65
C GLU A 52 -7.76 31.25 -12.33
N ARG A 53 -7.52 30.55 -11.22
CA ARG A 53 -7.64 31.03 -9.83
C ARG A 53 -6.41 30.65 -9.00
N PRO A 54 -5.25 31.29 -9.26
CA PRO A 54 -4.03 31.02 -8.50
C PRO A 54 -4.05 31.60 -7.07
N ASP A 55 -5.10 32.35 -6.74
CA ASP A 55 -5.35 32.99 -5.44
C ASP A 55 -6.10 32.11 -4.45
N LEU A 56 -6.56 30.92 -4.88
CA LEU A 56 -7.31 29.99 -4.04
C LEU A 56 -6.41 28.87 -3.50
N PRO A 57 -6.36 28.63 -2.18
CA PRO A 57 -5.57 27.55 -1.60
C PRO A 57 -6.17 26.16 -1.87
N GLU A 58 -7.49 26.02 -1.98
CA GLU A 58 -8.17 24.72 -2.08
C GLU A 58 -7.82 23.95 -3.38
N PRO A 59 -7.83 24.56 -4.58
CA PRO A 59 -7.39 23.90 -5.79
C PRO A 59 -5.91 23.49 -5.76
N LEU A 60 -5.05 24.30 -5.13
CA LEU A 60 -3.62 23.99 -5.00
C LEU A 60 -3.39 22.78 -4.07
N HIS A 61 -4.12 22.74 -2.95
CA HIS A 61 -4.11 21.59 -2.05
C HIS A 61 -4.61 20.32 -2.74
N LEU A 62 -5.74 20.39 -3.45
CA LEU A 62 -6.29 19.27 -4.21
C LEU A 62 -5.32 18.80 -5.31
N LEU A 63 -4.69 19.72 -6.04
CA LEU A 63 -3.69 19.39 -7.03
C LEU A 63 -2.50 18.67 -6.40
N GLY A 64 -2.03 19.13 -5.24
CA GLY A 64 -0.99 18.46 -4.47
C GLY A 64 -1.34 17.00 -4.17
N LEU A 65 -2.54 16.74 -3.66
CA LEU A 65 -3.02 15.38 -3.37
C LEU A 65 -3.07 14.48 -4.61
N LEU A 66 -3.58 14.99 -5.72
CA LEU A 66 -3.65 14.23 -6.97
C LEU A 66 -2.24 13.94 -7.52
N LEU A 67 -1.31 14.88 -7.36
CA LEU A 67 0.07 14.70 -7.80
C LEU A 67 0.80 13.64 -6.96
N VAL A 68 0.57 13.59 -5.63
CA VAL A 68 1.04 12.47 -4.79
C VAL A 68 0.56 11.14 -5.36
N LYS A 69 -0.73 11.03 -5.68
CA LYS A 69 -1.32 9.80 -6.25
C LYS A 69 -0.75 9.42 -7.61
N SER A 70 -0.28 10.38 -8.41
CA SER A 70 0.40 10.11 -9.68
C SER A 70 1.90 9.81 -9.55
N GLY A 71 2.46 9.89 -8.34
CA GLY A 71 3.91 9.76 -8.11
C GLY A 71 4.74 10.98 -8.48
N ALA A 72 4.11 12.10 -8.87
CA ALA A 72 4.80 13.35 -9.19
C ALA A 72 5.12 14.16 -7.91
N LEU A 73 5.97 13.59 -7.05
CA LEU A 73 6.18 14.02 -5.67
C LEU A 73 6.74 15.46 -5.54
N GLU A 74 7.65 15.88 -6.41
CA GLU A 74 8.20 17.25 -6.37
C GLU A 74 7.15 18.29 -6.75
N ALA A 75 6.33 17.98 -7.76
CA ALA A 75 5.23 18.86 -8.18
C ALA A 75 4.13 18.91 -7.12
N ALA A 76 3.90 17.79 -6.42
CA ALA A 76 2.98 17.72 -5.28
C ALA A 76 3.45 18.64 -4.15
N GLU A 77 4.73 18.58 -3.76
CA GLU A 77 5.31 19.45 -2.73
C GLU A 77 5.13 20.92 -3.10
N SER A 78 5.48 21.29 -4.34
CA SER A 78 5.35 22.68 -4.79
C SER A 78 3.90 23.18 -4.71
N SER A 79 2.93 22.32 -5.01
CA SER A 79 1.51 22.66 -4.99
C SER A 79 0.98 22.80 -3.56
N LEU A 80 1.38 21.89 -2.65
CA LEU A 80 1.03 21.94 -1.23
C LEU A 80 1.64 23.17 -0.54
N ARG A 81 2.90 23.51 -0.85
CA ARG A 81 3.55 24.71 -0.32
C ARG A 81 2.89 25.99 -0.83
N ALA A 82 2.53 26.06 -2.11
CA ALA A 82 1.77 27.19 -2.64
C ALA A 82 0.39 27.35 -1.97
N ALA A 83 -0.30 26.24 -1.66
CA ALA A 83 -1.54 26.29 -0.87
C ALA A 83 -1.31 26.87 0.53
N LEU A 84 -0.20 26.48 1.19
CA LEU A 84 0.18 26.98 2.51
C LEU A 84 0.66 28.43 2.51
N ASP A 85 1.28 28.90 1.43
CA ASP A 85 1.65 30.31 1.27
C ASP A 85 0.40 31.22 1.23
N LEU A 86 -0.70 30.72 0.66
CA LEU A 86 -2.00 31.41 0.63
C LEU A 86 -2.79 31.24 1.93
N ASN A 87 -2.75 30.05 2.55
CA ASN A 87 -3.41 29.77 3.82
C ASN A 87 -2.50 28.96 4.77
N PRO A 88 -1.67 29.66 5.58
CA PRO A 88 -0.77 29.02 6.54
C PRO A 88 -1.47 28.27 7.68
N ALA A 89 -2.78 28.50 7.85
CA ALA A 89 -3.62 27.89 8.89
C ALA A 89 -4.40 26.66 8.37
N CYS A 90 -4.07 26.13 7.19
CA CYS A 90 -4.68 24.90 6.68
C CYS A 90 -4.02 23.66 7.30
N ALA A 91 -4.61 23.10 8.36
CA ALA A 91 -4.10 21.88 9.01
C ALA A 91 -3.99 20.70 8.03
N ALA A 92 -4.97 20.53 7.14
CA ALA A 92 -4.98 19.43 6.17
C ALA A 92 -3.78 19.51 5.20
N ALA A 93 -3.47 20.69 4.66
CA ALA A 93 -2.31 20.86 3.77
C ALA A 93 -0.98 20.62 4.50
N TRP A 94 -0.84 21.04 5.77
CA TRP A 94 0.32 20.71 6.60
C TRP A 94 0.47 19.21 6.84
N LYS A 95 -0.64 18.52 7.15
CA LYS A 95 -0.66 17.07 7.33
C LYS A 95 -0.23 16.34 6.06
N ASP A 96 -0.79 16.71 4.92
CA ASP A 96 -0.48 16.05 3.64
C ASP A 96 0.96 16.34 3.19
N LEU A 97 1.48 17.54 3.47
CA LEU A 97 2.89 17.85 3.27
C LEU A 97 3.79 17.03 4.19
N GLY A 98 3.40 16.84 5.46
CA GLY A 98 4.12 15.99 6.41
C GLY A 98 4.15 14.52 5.97
N ASN A 99 3.03 14.00 5.47
CA ASN A 99 2.97 12.66 4.90
C ASN A 99 3.87 12.53 3.67
N LEU A 100 3.85 13.50 2.75
CA LEU A 100 4.74 13.53 1.58
C LEU A 100 6.23 13.56 1.98
N TYR A 101 6.58 14.32 3.01
CA TYR A 101 7.95 14.33 3.56
C TYR A 101 8.33 12.97 4.15
N GLY A 102 7.41 12.30 4.83
CA GLY A 102 7.63 10.92 5.30
C GLY A 102 7.87 9.95 4.14
N GLU A 103 7.07 10.03 3.09
CA GLU A 103 7.21 9.19 1.89
C GLU A 103 8.51 9.45 1.11
N THR A 104 9.02 10.69 1.14
CA THR A 104 10.25 11.09 0.46
C THR A 104 11.51 10.97 1.32
N GLY A 105 11.42 10.31 2.48
CA GLY A 105 12.57 10.06 3.35
C GLY A 105 13.12 11.29 4.06
N ARG A 106 12.28 12.28 4.34
CA ARG A 106 12.61 13.56 5.00
C ARG A 106 11.95 13.65 6.38
N PRO A 107 12.39 12.85 7.36
CA PRO A 107 11.68 12.69 8.64
C PRO A 107 11.60 13.96 9.48
N ASP A 108 12.62 14.83 9.46
CA ASP A 108 12.61 16.08 10.22
C ASP A 108 11.59 17.09 9.66
N GLU A 109 11.45 17.16 8.34
CA GLU A 109 10.45 18.00 7.69
C GLU A 109 9.05 17.44 7.90
N ALA A 110 8.89 16.12 7.83
CA ALA A 110 7.65 15.42 8.12
C ALA A 110 7.16 15.73 9.54
N LEU A 111 8.06 15.62 10.53
CA LEU A 111 7.74 15.91 11.92
C LEU A 111 7.27 17.35 12.10
N ARG A 112 8.02 18.35 11.60
CA ARG A 112 7.65 19.77 11.70
C ARG A 112 6.29 20.07 11.06
N ALA A 113 6.02 19.50 9.89
CA ALA A 113 4.76 19.70 9.20
C ALA A 113 3.58 19.05 9.95
N CYS A 114 3.76 17.83 10.45
CA CYS A 114 2.73 17.15 11.25
C CYS A 114 2.49 17.81 12.62
N GLU A 115 3.54 18.31 13.29
CA GLU A 115 3.41 19.13 14.51
C GLU A 115 2.58 20.37 14.23
N ARG A 116 2.86 21.06 13.11
CA ARG A 116 2.10 22.24 12.71
C ARG A 116 0.63 21.93 12.43
N ALA A 117 0.34 20.80 11.78
CA ALA A 117 -1.03 20.36 11.54
C ALA A 117 -1.78 20.09 12.86
N ALA A 118 -1.14 19.39 13.80
CA ALA A 118 -1.70 19.07 15.11
C ALA A 118 -1.89 20.32 15.99
N ASP A 119 -1.02 21.32 15.88
CA ASP A 119 -1.17 22.60 16.59
C ASP A 119 -2.36 23.42 16.07
N ILE A 120 -2.59 23.41 14.75
CA ILE A 120 -3.69 24.15 14.12
C ILE A 120 -5.03 23.50 14.41
N CYS A 121 -5.11 22.16 14.34
CA CYS A 121 -6.34 21.42 14.62
C CYS A 121 -6.06 20.24 15.56
N PRO A 122 -6.03 20.48 16.90
CA PRO A 122 -5.73 19.44 17.89
C PRO A 122 -6.75 18.29 17.93
N GLU A 123 -7.95 18.55 17.43
CA GLU A 123 -9.07 17.59 17.41
C GLU A 123 -9.01 16.64 16.21
N ASP A 124 -8.18 16.93 15.20
CA ASP A 124 -8.05 16.10 14.00
C ASP A 124 -7.23 14.84 14.31
N LEU A 125 -7.93 13.73 14.53
CA LEU A 125 -7.32 12.43 14.79
C LEU A 125 -6.45 11.93 13.61
N SER A 126 -6.75 12.34 12.37
CA SER A 126 -5.93 12.01 11.19
C SER A 126 -4.59 12.76 11.23
N ALA A 127 -4.60 14.03 11.63
CA ALA A 127 -3.37 14.80 11.85
C ALA A 127 -2.56 14.22 13.03
N ALA A 128 -3.23 13.85 14.12
CA ALA A 128 -2.59 13.19 15.25
C ALA A 128 -1.94 11.85 14.86
N LEU A 129 -2.61 11.01 14.07
CA LEU A 129 -2.01 9.78 13.53
C LEU A 129 -0.77 10.06 12.68
N SER A 130 -0.83 11.08 11.82
CA SER A 130 0.31 11.47 10.96
C SER A 130 1.50 11.97 11.80
N LEU A 131 1.23 12.70 12.90
CA LEU A 131 2.25 13.09 13.87
C LEU A 131 2.86 11.88 14.59
N GLY A 132 2.05 10.93 15.03
CA GLY A 132 2.55 9.68 15.63
C GLY A 132 3.47 8.91 14.68
N ASN A 133 3.11 8.84 13.40
CA ASN A 133 3.92 8.19 12.37
C ASN A 133 5.24 8.91 12.14
N ALA A 134 5.23 10.26 12.09
CA ALA A 134 6.44 11.05 11.95
C ALA A 134 7.37 10.91 13.17
N LEU A 135 6.81 10.91 14.38
CA LEU A 135 7.57 10.66 15.62
C LEU A 135 8.20 9.26 15.65
N LYS A 136 7.44 8.24 15.21
CA LYS A 136 7.97 6.88 15.05
C LYS A 136 9.15 6.85 14.08
N ALA A 137 9.01 7.48 12.91
CA ALA A 137 10.08 7.54 11.91
C ALA A 137 11.33 8.28 12.43
N ALA A 138 11.14 9.27 13.30
CA ALA A 138 12.21 9.99 13.99
C ALA A 138 12.79 9.23 15.21
N GLY A 139 12.36 8.00 15.50
CA GLY A 139 12.80 7.21 16.65
C GLY A 139 12.29 7.69 18.01
N ARG A 140 11.37 8.66 18.04
CA ARG A 140 10.76 9.22 19.26
C ARG A 140 9.58 8.36 19.71
N TYR A 141 9.87 7.11 20.08
CA TYR A 141 8.85 6.09 20.34
C TYR A 141 7.91 6.42 21.50
N ASP A 142 8.42 7.05 22.57
CA ASP A 142 7.59 7.45 23.72
C ASP A 142 6.57 8.53 23.38
N ASP A 143 7.00 9.53 22.62
CA ASP A 143 6.14 10.60 22.13
C ASP A 143 5.10 10.05 21.15
N ALA A 144 5.51 9.16 20.25
CA ALA A 144 4.61 8.48 19.33
C ALA A 144 3.56 7.65 20.08
N ALA A 145 3.97 6.87 21.08
CA ALA A 145 3.06 6.07 21.92
C ALA A 145 2.04 6.96 22.66
N ALA A 146 2.47 8.12 23.18
CA ALA A 146 1.56 9.08 23.80
C ALA A 146 0.53 9.64 22.81
N VAL A 147 0.95 9.94 21.58
CA VAL A 147 0.04 10.38 20.51
C VAL A 147 -0.97 9.29 20.16
N TYR A 148 -0.53 8.05 19.92
CA TYR A 148 -1.45 6.96 19.59
C TYR A 148 -2.43 6.64 20.72
N ARG A 149 -1.99 6.67 21.99
CA ARG A 149 -2.90 6.52 23.13
C ARG A 149 -3.98 7.61 23.17
N ARG A 150 -3.64 8.86 22.82
CA ARG A 150 -4.64 9.93 22.70
C ARG A 150 -5.64 9.66 21.58
N VAL A 151 -5.18 9.17 20.43
CA VAL A 151 -6.07 8.78 19.32
C VAL A 151 -7.01 7.65 19.77
N ILE A 152 -6.47 6.58 20.37
CA ILE A 152 -7.25 5.44 20.88
C ILE A 152 -8.26 5.87 21.95
N ALA A 153 -7.90 6.81 22.82
CA ALA A 153 -8.81 7.31 23.85
C ALA A 153 -10.01 8.08 23.26
N ARG A 154 -9.87 8.68 22.08
CA ARG A 154 -10.93 9.43 21.38
C ARG A 154 -11.70 8.56 20.38
N ASP A 155 -11.00 7.63 19.74
CA ASP A 155 -11.55 6.63 18.83
C ASP A 155 -10.99 5.24 19.19
N PRO A 156 -11.67 4.53 20.13
CA PRO A 156 -11.24 3.19 20.53
C PRO A 156 -11.27 2.15 19.40
N ALA A 157 -12.00 2.41 18.31
CA ALA A 157 -12.09 1.53 17.14
C ALA A 157 -10.99 1.81 16.10
N CYS A 158 -10.09 2.76 16.36
CA CYS A 158 -9.00 3.08 15.44
C CYS A 158 -7.93 1.98 15.40
N THR A 159 -8.15 0.95 14.58
CA THR A 159 -7.21 -0.17 14.37
C THR A 159 -5.83 0.30 13.95
N ALA A 160 -5.74 1.36 13.14
CA ALA A 160 -4.46 1.95 12.73
C ALA A 160 -3.67 2.45 13.96
N ALA A 161 -4.28 3.25 14.84
CA ALA A 161 -3.62 3.75 16.04
C ALA A 161 -3.16 2.62 16.98
N ARG A 162 -3.99 1.59 17.17
CA ARG A 162 -3.66 0.44 18.02
C ARG A 162 -2.50 -0.38 17.47
N ARG A 163 -2.50 -0.62 16.15
CA ARG A 163 -1.40 -1.31 15.46
C ARG A 163 -0.10 -0.52 15.61
N GLU A 164 -0.14 0.78 15.38
CA GLU A 164 1.03 1.64 15.49
C GLU A 164 1.53 1.77 16.93
N LEU A 165 0.63 1.83 17.93
CA LEU A 165 1.01 1.77 19.35
C LEU A 165 1.79 0.49 19.66
N CYS A 166 1.29 -0.67 19.22
CA CYS A 166 1.99 -1.94 19.42
C CYS A 166 3.35 -1.95 18.71
N ALA A 167 3.43 -1.40 17.49
CA ALA A 167 4.67 -1.31 16.74
C ALA A 167 5.73 -0.46 17.47
N VAL A 168 5.36 0.73 17.97
CA VAL A 168 6.33 1.60 18.68
C VAL A 168 6.74 1.05 20.04
N LEU A 169 5.82 0.40 20.77
CA LEU A 169 6.16 -0.24 22.04
C LEU A 169 7.16 -1.40 21.84
N ARG A 170 6.97 -2.21 20.79
CA ARG A 170 7.94 -3.25 20.41
C ARG A 170 9.29 -2.68 20.01
N ALA A 171 9.30 -1.64 19.17
CA ALA A 171 10.53 -0.98 18.75
C ALA A 171 11.29 -0.34 19.93
N ALA A 172 10.58 0.07 20.98
CA ALA A 172 11.16 0.57 22.23
C ALA A 172 11.56 -0.54 23.24
N GLY A 173 11.44 -1.82 22.89
CA GLY A 173 11.74 -2.95 23.79
C GLY A 173 10.73 -3.16 24.93
N ARG A 174 9.56 -2.53 24.85
CA ARG A 174 8.51 -2.58 25.89
C ARG A 174 7.55 -3.74 25.64
N THR A 175 8.10 -4.96 25.72
CA THR A 175 7.39 -6.23 25.47
C THR A 175 6.13 -6.37 26.31
N GLU A 176 6.23 -6.12 27.61
CA GLU A 176 5.10 -6.28 28.55
C GLU A 176 4.00 -5.22 28.34
N GLU A 177 4.37 -3.97 28.00
CA GLU A 177 3.37 -2.95 27.64
C GLU A 177 2.66 -3.31 26.33
N THR A 178 3.39 -3.88 25.36
CA THR A 178 2.80 -4.34 24.10
C THR A 178 1.78 -5.45 24.37
N ARG A 179 2.15 -6.45 25.17
CA ARG A 179 1.27 -7.57 25.53
C ARG A 179 -0.03 -7.07 26.17
N ARG A 180 0.07 -6.16 27.15
CA ARG A 180 -1.12 -5.56 27.79
C ARG A 180 -1.98 -4.79 26.80
N ALA A 181 -1.39 -3.99 25.92
CA ALA A 181 -2.14 -3.24 24.91
C ALA A 181 -2.91 -4.16 23.94
N LEU A 182 -2.34 -5.32 23.60
CA LEU A 182 -2.99 -6.34 22.77
C LEU A 182 -4.12 -7.05 23.52
N GLU A 183 -3.92 -7.38 24.79
CA GLU A 183 -4.95 -7.98 25.66
C GLU A 183 -6.13 -7.02 25.88
N ASP A 184 -5.86 -5.74 26.10
CA ASP A 184 -6.87 -4.69 26.20
C ASP A 184 -7.64 -4.51 24.88
N TRP A 185 -6.94 -4.65 23.74
CA TRP A 185 -7.58 -4.63 22.42
C TRP A 185 -8.50 -5.83 22.24
N LEU A 186 -8.04 -7.05 22.55
CA LEU A 186 -8.85 -8.26 22.43
C LEU A 186 -9.99 -8.34 23.46
N THR A 187 -9.89 -7.64 24.58
CA THR A 187 -11.00 -7.48 25.52
C THR A 187 -12.14 -6.66 24.91
N GLN A 188 -11.80 -5.63 24.13
CA GLN A 188 -12.78 -4.76 23.46
C GLN A 188 -13.31 -5.39 22.17
N GLU A 189 -12.43 -6.07 21.43
CA GLU A 189 -12.75 -6.72 20.17
C GLU A 189 -12.25 -8.17 20.19
N PRO A 190 -13.00 -9.09 20.82
CA PRO A 190 -12.64 -10.51 20.86
C PRO A 190 -12.45 -11.09 19.46
N GLY A 191 -11.30 -11.72 19.23
CA GLY A 191 -10.96 -12.31 17.93
C GLY A 191 -10.55 -11.29 16.86
N HIS A 192 -10.19 -10.05 17.23
CA HIS A 192 -9.63 -9.10 16.27
C HIS A 192 -8.36 -9.66 15.62
N PRO A 193 -8.33 -9.81 14.28
CA PRO A 193 -7.36 -10.68 13.61
C PRO A 193 -5.92 -10.20 13.76
N ILE A 194 -5.69 -8.88 13.67
CA ILE A 194 -4.36 -8.28 13.83
C ILE A 194 -3.88 -8.41 15.28
N ALA A 195 -4.78 -8.21 16.25
CA ALA A 195 -4.41 -8.24 17.66
C ALA A 195 -4.07 -9.68 18.09
N SER A 196 -4.90 -10.65 17.69
CA SER A 196 -4.64 -12.07 17.92
C SER A 196 -3.34 -12.53 17.25
N HIS A 197 -3.08 -12.10 16.01
CA HIS A 197 -1.86 -12.45 15.29
C HIS A 197 -0.61 -11.90 15.99
N ILE A 198 -0.61 -10.61 16.36
CA ILE A 198 0.56 -10.02 17.04
C ILE A 198 0.73 -10.63 18.44
N LEU A 199 -0.35 -10.90 19.18
CA LEU A 199 -0.27 -11.50 20.52
C LEU A 199 0.29 -12.93 20.49
N ALA A 200 -0.03 -13.70 19.45
CA ALA A 200 0.49 -15.06 19.26
C ALA A 200 2.03 -15.11 19.18
N ALA A 201 2.68 -14.03 18.73
CA ALA A 201 4.13 -13.92 18.72
C ALA A 201 4.76 -13.84 20.12
N PHE A 202 3.98 -13.52 21.16
CA PHE A 202 4.42 -13.49 22.57
C PHE A 202 4.14 -14.79 23.32
N ALA A 203 3.38 -15.72 22.73
CA ALA A 203 2.96 -16.94 23.42
C ALA A 203 4.07 -18.01 23.35
N GLU A 204 4.73 -18.26 24.48
CA GLU A 204 5.71 -19.35 24.60
C GLU A 204 5.03 -20.71 24.33
N GLY A 205 5.40 -21.37 23.22
CA GLY A 205 4.92 -22.72 22.89
C GLY A 205 3.51 -22.83 22.30
N GLN A 206 2.86 -21.71 21.95
CA GLN A 206 1.52 -21.69 21.31
C GLN A 206 1.49 -20.93 19.98
N THR A 207 2.63 -20.80 19.29
CA THR A 207 2.68 -20.20 17.96
C THR A 207 1.85 -21.02 16.98
N PRO A 208 0.84 -20.44 16.30
CA PRO A 208 0.04 -21.14 15.31
C PRO A 208 0.88 -21.64 14.13
N ASP A 209 0.49 -22.76 13.52
CA ASP A 209 1.19 -23.35 12.37
C ASP A 209 1.21 -22.43 11.13
N ARG A 210 0.30 -21.46 11.06
CA ARG A 210 0.23 -20.41 10.03
C ARG A 210 -0.54 -19.20 10.53
N ALA A 211 -0.40 -18.08 9.82
CA ALA A 211 -1.27 -16.93 10.04
C ALA A 211 -2.74 -17.31 9.75
N SER A 212 -3.69 -16.78 10.53
CA SER A 212 -5.11 -17.08 10.35
C SER A 212 -5.66 -16.48 9.06
N ASP A 213 -6.65 -17.13 8.46
CA ASP A 213 -7.26 -16.64 7.20
C ASP A 213 -7.77 -15.21 7.35
N ARG A 214 -8.46 -14.94 8.46
CA ARG A 214 -8.99 -13.62 8.79
C ARG A 214 -7.91 -12.55 8.88
N TYR A 215 -6.72 -12.89 9.40
CA TYR A 215 -5.58 -11.96 9.44
C TYR A 215 -5.07 -11.64 8.05
N VAL A 216 -4.77 -12.66 7.26
CA VAL A 216 -4.25 -12.49 5.89
C VAL A 216 -5.23 -11.69 5.05
N GLN A 217 -6.53 -12.04 5.08
CA GLN A 217 -7.59 -11.29 4.40
C GLN A 217 -7.66 -9.83 4.86
N SER A 218 -7.73 -9.58 6.18
CA SER A 218 -7.89 -8.21 6.70
C SER A 218 -6.73 -7.31 6.31
N VAL A 219 -5.51 -7.84 6.31
CA VAL A 219 -4.32 -7.12 5.86
C VAL A 219 -4.45 -6.81 4.37
N PHE A 220 -4.58 -7.83 3.53
CA PHE A 220 -4.49 -7.63 2.09
C PHE A 220 -5.70 -6.93 1.47
N ASP A 221 -6.92 -7.13 1.98
CA ASP A 221 -8.09 -6.40 1.53
C ASP A 221 -7.93 -4.88 1.73
N GLN A 222 -7.28 -4.48 2.84
CA GLN A 222 -6.99 -3.08 3.12
C GLN A 222 -5.88 -2.51 2.21
N PHE A 223 -4.91 -3.33 1.81
CA PHE A 223 -3.79 -2.89 0.98
C PHE A 223 -4.07 -2.95 -0.53
N ALA A 224 -5.04 -3.73 -0.99
CA ALA A 224 -5.26 -4.05 -2.41
C ALA A 224 -5.26 -2.83 -3.35
N GLY A 225 -5.93 -1.75 -2.96
CA GLY A 225 -6.04 -0.54 -3.78
C GLY A 225 -4.76 0.29 -3.92
N SER A 226 -3.76 0.07 -3.06
CA SER A 226 -2.47 0.78 -3.08
C SER A 226 -1.26 -0.14 -3.14
N PHE A 227 -1.48 -1.45 -3.30
CA PHE A 227 -0.46 -2.47 -3.13
C PHE A 227 0.70 -2.30 -4.12
N GLU A 228 0.39 -2.18 -5.41
CA GLU A 228 1.40 -2.04 -6.46
C GLU A 228 2.15 -0.69 -6.36
N GLU A 229 1.46 0.38 -5.96
CA GLU A 229 2.09 1.69 -5.72
C GLU A 229 3.11 1.60 -4.58
N GLN A 230 2.77 0.89 -3.50
CA GLN A 230 3.68 0.68 -2.38
C GLN A 230 4.90 -0.16 -2.79
N LEU A 231 4.69 -1.23 -3.56
CA LEU A 231 5.79 -2.09 -4.02
C LEU A 231 6.75 -1.39 -4.98
N ALA A 232 6.25 -0.50 -5.85
CA ALA A 232 7.09 0.31 -6.74
C ALA A 232 8.10 1.17 -5.97
N ARG A 233 7.80 1.52 -4.71
CA ARG A 233 8.68 2.31 -3.83
C ARG A 233 9.70 1.47 -3.07
N LEU A 234 9.59 0.14 -3.10
CA LEU A 234 10.42 -0.81 -2.33
C LEU A 234 11.48 -1.54 -3.17
N GLU A 235 11.76 -1.07 -4.39
CA GLU A 235 12.62 -1.78 -5.37
C GLU A 235 12.24 -3.26 -5.52
N TYR A 236 10.94 -3.56 -5.40
CA TYR A 236 10.43 -4.92 -5.33
C TYR A 236 10.77 -5.73 -6.59
N ARG A 237 11.35 -6.93 -6.43
CA ARG A 237 11.87 -7.77 -7.52
C ARG A 237 11.17 -9.12 -7.71
N GLY A 238 10.14 -9.45 -6.93
CA GLY A 238 9.51 -10.78 -6.96
C GLY A 238 9.22 -11.32 -8.38
N PRO A 239 8.43 -10.60 -9.20
CA PRO A 239 8.14 -11.02 -10.58
C PRO A 239 9.36 -11.19 -11.48
N ASP A 240 10.37 -10.33 -11.35
CA ASP A 240 11.63 -10.44 -12.13
C ASP A 240 12.41 -11.70 -11.75
N LEU A 241 12.43 -12.03 -10.46
CA LEU A 241 13.10 -13.22 -9.93
C LEU A 241 12.39 -14.50 -10.40
N ILE A 242 11.06 -14.50 -10.41
CA ILE A 242 10.25 -15.56 -11.03
C ILE A 242 10.58 -15.68 -12.52
N ALA A 243 10.62 -14.56 -13.27
CA ALA A 243 10.93 -14.56 -14.70
C ALA A 243 12.30 -15.21 -14.99
N ALA A 244 13.33 -14.83 -14.22
CA ALA A 244 14.66 -15.40 -14.34
C ALA A 244 14.68 -16.90 -14.03
N ALA A 245 13.97 -17.33 -12.98
CA ALA A 245 13.88 -18.73 -12.61
C ALA A 245 13.17 -19.58 -13.69
N LEU A 246 12.08 -19.08 -14.27
CA LEU A 246 11.35 -19.75 -15.34
C LEU A 246 12.19 -19.86 -16.61
N ALA A 247 12.87 -18.77 -17.02
CA ALA A 247 13.74 -18.79 -18.18
C ALA A 247 14.90 -19.79 -18.03
N ALA A 248 15.51 -19.84 -16.85
CA ALA A 248 16.59 -20.79 -16.55
C ALA A 248 16.11 -22.25 -16.53
N ARG A 249 14.89 -22.49 -16.05
CA ARG A 249 14.39 -23.86 -15.79
C ARG A 249 13.59 -24.48 -16.94
N LEU A 250 12.81 -23.67 -17.64
CA LEU A 250 11.87 -24.10 -18.70
C LEU A 250 12.32 -23.63 -20.09
N GLY A 251 13.26 -22.69 -20.15
CA GLY A 251 13.72 -22.11 -21.40
C GLY A 251 12.71 -21.12 -21.98
N PRO A 252 12.69 -20.93 -23.32
CA PRO A 252 11.81 -19.96 -23.96
C PRO A 252 10.34 -20.34 -23.79
N ALA A 253 9.51 -19.33 -23.55
CA ALA A 253 8.08 -19.49 -23.37
C ALA A 253 7.40 -20.02 -24.65
N ARG A 254 6.43 -20.93 -24.49
CA ARG A 254 5.74 -21.63 -25.61
C ARG A 254 4.21 -21.70 -25.47
N ALA A 255 3.63 -21.00 -24.50
CA ALA A 255 2.18 -20.99 -24.23
C ALA A 255 1.57 -22.41 -24.17
N ALA A 256 2.25 -23.34 -23.49
CA ALA A 256 1.94 -24.77 -23.56
C ALA A 256 1.59 -25.39 -22.20
N LEU A 257 1.78 -24.66 -21.10
CA LEU A 257 1.65 -25.17 -19.74
C LEU A 257 0.31 -24.77 -19.12
N ASP A 258 -0.28 -25.65 -18.32
CA ASP A 258 -1.34 -25.26 -17.39
C ASP A 258 -0.67 -24.71 -16.11
N VAL A 259 -0.85 -23.43 -15.85
CA VAL A 259 -0.11 -22.67 -14.83
C VAL A 259 -1.03 -22.22 -13.71
N LEU A 260 -0.59 -22.39 -12.47
CA LEU A 260 -1.19 -21.77 -11.29
C LEU A 260 -0.28 -20.69 -10.71
N ASP A 261 -0.81 -19.48 -10.56
CA ASP A 261 -0.26 -18.43 -9.71
C ASP A 261 -0.87 -18.56 -8.30
N ALA A 262 -0.10 -19.16 -7.38
CA ALA A 262 -0.50 -19.54 -6.04
C ALA A 262 -0.24 -18.40 -5.04
N GLY A 263 -1.31 -17.76 -4.58
CA GLY A 263 -1.24 -16.48 -3.86
C GLY A 263 -1.00 -15.33 -4.83
N CYS A 264 -1.81 -15.26 -5.90
CA CYS A 264 -1.55 -14.36 -7.02
C CYS A 264 -1.66 -12.87 -6.67
N GLY A 265 -2.24 -12.51 -5.52
CA GLY A 265 -2.42 -11.13 -5.09
C GLY A 265 -3.15 -10.29 -6.14
N THR A 266 -2.60 -9.13 -6.46
CA THR A 266 -3.10 -8.25 -7.54
C THR A 266 -2.77 -8.76 -8.94
N GLY A 267 -2.13 -9.92 -9.08
CA GLY A 267 -1.74 -10.50 -10.37
C GLY A 267 -0.41 -9.98 -10.92
N LEU A 268 0.52 -9.57 -10.06
CA LEU A 268 1.82 -9.03 -10.46
C LEU A 268 2.69 -10.01 -11.25
N CYS A 269 2.58 -11.31 -10.98
CA CYS A 269 3.28 -12.34 -11.75
C CYS A 269 2.59 -12.64 -13.09
N GLY A 270 1.32 -12.26 -13.27
CA GLY A 270 0.53 -12.54 -14.48
C GLY A 270 1.26 -12.26 -15.81
N PRO A 271 1.88 -11.07 -16.01
CA PRO A 271 2.61 -10.76 -17.26
C PRO A 271 3.82 -11.67 -17.51
N VAL A 272 4.46 -12.16 -16.44
CA VAL A 272 5.60 -13.07 -16.51
C VAL A 272 5.14 -14.50 -16.82
N LEU A 273 4.00 -14.92 -16.27
CA LEU A 273 3.47 -16.28 -16.39
C LEU A 273 2.71 -16.50 -17.70
N ARG A 274 1.93 -15.52 -18.16
CA ARG A 274 1.04 -15.62 -19.33
C ARG A 274 1.74 -16.14 -20.61
N PRO A 275 2.99 -15.76 -20.95
CA PRO A 275 3.69 -16.30 -22.12
C PRO A 275 3.98 -17.80 -22.05
N TYR A 276 4.11 -18.37 -20.85
CA TYR A 276 4.31 -19.82 -20.64
C TYR A 276 2.99 -20.59 -20.66
N ALA A 277 1.90 -19.91 -20.30
CA ALA A 277 0.61 -20.49 -20.01
C ALA A 277 -0.26 -20.75 -21.26
N ARG A 278 -0.70 -22.00 -21.43
CA ARG A 278 -1.91 -22.36 -22.16
C ARG A 278 -3.13 -21.90 -21.37
N THR A 279 -3.22 -22.30 -20.10
CA THR A 279 -4.15 -21.76 -19.11
C THR A 279 -3.40 -21.12 -17.96
N LEU A 280 -3.88 -19.98 -17.47
CA LEU A 280 -3.35 -19.28 -16.31
C LEU A 280 -4.44 -19.13 -15.26
N ASP A 281 -4.33 -19.91 -14.20
CA ASP A 281 -5.20 -19.84 -13.03
C ASP A 281 -4.52 -19.01 -11.94
N GLY A 282 -5.32 -18.28 -11.17
CA GLY A 282 -4.86 -17.59 -9.97
C GLY A 282 -5.72 -17.98 -8.77
N VAL A 283 -5.08 -18.15 -7.62
CA VAL A 283 -5.78 -18.32 -6.34
C VAL A 283 -5.22 -17.31 -5.35
N ASP A 284 -6.09 -16.67 -4.58
CA ASP A 284 -5.71 -15.82 -3.47
C ASP A 284 -6.77 -15.89 -2.38
N LEU A 285 -6.38 -15.62 -1.14
CA LEU A 285 -7.32 -15.61 -0.03
C LEU A 285 -8.12 -14.29 0.03
N SER A 286 -7.57 -13.19 -0.50
CA SER A 286 -8.16 -11.85 -0.55
C SER A 286 -9.04 -11.65 -1.80
N PRO A 287 -10.37 -11.47 -1.65
CA PRO A 287 -11.24 -11.15 -2.78
C PRO A 287 -10.86 -9.82 -3.47
N GLN A 288 -10.41 -8.84 -2.71
CA GLN A 288 -10.09 -7.49 -3.17
C GLN A 288 -8.81 -7.49 -4.01
N MET A 289 -7.83 -8.30 -3.64
CA MET A 289 -6.65 -8.55 -4.47
C MET A 289 -7.05 -9.17 -5.82
N LEU A 290 -7.95 -10.17 -5.79
CA LEU A 290 -8.44 -10.82 -7.00
C LEU A 290 -9.26 -9.87 -7.89
N ASP A 291 -9.97 -8.90 -7.32
CA ASP A 291 -10.66 -7.86 -8.10
C ASP A 291 -9.67 -7.01 -8.90
N VAL A 292 -8.51 -6.68 -8.34
CA VAL A 292 -7.42 -6.01 -9.06
C VAL A 292 -6.82 -6.93 -10.12
N ALA A 293 -6.54 -8.20 -9.78
CA ALA A 293 -6.01 -9.17 -10.73
C ALA A 293 -6.92 -9.38 -11.95
N ARG A 294 -8.25 -9.41 -11.72
CA ARG A 294 -9.25 -9.55 -12.78
C ARG A 294 -9.24 -8.39 -13.76
N GLN A 295 -8.96 -7.17 -13.30
CA GLN A 295 -8.87 -5.99 -14.16
C GLN A 295 -7.70 -6.07 -15.15
N LYS A 296 -6.65 -6.84 -14.84
CA LYS A 296 -5.52 -7.05 -15.75
C LYS A 296 -5.85 -7.95 -16.93
N GLN A 297 -6.94 -8.73 -16.87
CA GLN A 297 -7.41 -9.63 -17.94
C GLN A 297 -6.35 -10.66 -18.42
N LEU A 298 -5.49 -11.12 -17.52
CA LEU A 298 -4.42 -12.09 -17.81
C LEU A 298 -4.79 -13.54 -17.46
N PHE A 299 -5.66 -13.71 -16.45
CA PHE A 299 -6.04 -14.98 -15.87
C PHE A 299 -7.28 -15.54 -16.54
N ASP A 300 -7.26 -16.85 -16.84
CA ASP A 300 -8.42 -17.59 -17.37
C ASP A 300 -9.39 -17.92 -16.23
N HIS A 301 -8.88 -18.22 -15.03
CA HIS A 301 -9.66 -18.50 -13.83
C HIS A 301 -9.04 -17.83 -12.60
N LEU A 302 -9.90 -17.30 -11.73
CA LEU A 302 -9.51 -16.71 -10.44
C LEU A 302 -10.41 -17.27 -9.34
N GLU A 303 -9.82 -17.79 -8.27
CA GLU A 303 -10.55 -18.37 -7.15
C GLU A 303 -10.13 -17.77 -5.80
N THR A 304 -11.14 -17.46 -4.97
CA THR A 304 -10.94 -17.04 -3.59
C THR A 304 -10.91 -18.27 -2.69
N ALA A 305 -9.73 -18.66 -2.23
CA ALA A 305 -9.58 -19.83 -1.36
C ALA A 305 -8.29 -19.78 -0.53
N GLU A 306 -8.27 -20.52 0.58
CA GLU A 306 -7.01 -20.82 1.27
C GLU A 306 -6.19 -21.79 0.43
N LEU A 307 -4.93 -21.44 0.19
CA LEU A 307 -4.10 -22.10 -0.82
C LEU A 307 -3.91 -23.60 -0.56
N THR A 308 -3.69 -24.01 0.70
CA THR A 308 -3.49 -25.43 1.04
C THR A 308 -4.77 -26.23 0.76
N ALA A 309 -5.91 -25.74 1.23
CA ALA A 309 -7.22 -26.34 0.98
C ALA A 309 -7.56 -26.39 -0.51
N PHE A 310 -7.27 -25.32 -1.24
CA PHE A 310 -7.45 -25.25 -2.69
C PHE A 310 -6.62 -26.32 -3.41
N LEU A 311 -5.31 -26.39 -3.14
CA LEU A 311 -4.43 -27.39 -3.74
C LEU A 311 -4.83 -28.82 -3.37
N ALA A 312 -5.24 -29.05 -2.12
CA ALA A 312 -5.63 -30.38 -1.65
C ALA A 312 -6.89 -30.94 -2.33
N GLY A 313 -7.74 -30.05 -2.87
CA GLY A 313 -8.93 -30.39 -3.65
C GLY A 313 -8.65 -30.75 -5.11
N HIS A 314 -7.40 -30.68 -5.57
CA HIS A 314 -7.01 -30.93 -6.95
C HIS A 314 -5.95 -32.03 -7.05
N GLU A 315 -5.98 -32.80 -8.14
CA GLU A 315 -4.99 -33.83 -8.44
C GLU A 315 -4.50 -33.67 -9.87
N GLN A 316 -3.18 -33.63 -10.06
CA GLN A 316 -2.51 -33.60 -11.38
C GLN A 316 -3.19 -32.65 -12.37
N ARG A 317 -3.35 -31.38 -11.97
CA ARG A 317 -4.03 -30.35 -12.76
C ARG A 317 -3.05 -29.43 -13.49
N TRP A 318 -1.95 -29.04 -12.84
CA TRP A 318 -1.04 -28.02 -13.35
C TRP A 318 0.32 -28.59 -13.72
N ASP A 319 0.91 -28.09 -14.81
CA ASP A 319 2.30 -28.37 -15.19
C ASP A 319 3.28 -27.51 -14.37
N LEU A 320 2.83 -26.31 -13.99
CA LEU A 320 3.62 -25.31 -13.29
C LEU A 320 2.78 -24.67 -12.18
N ILE A 321 3.29 -24.68 -10.95
CA ILE A 321 2.79 -23.87 -9.85
C ILE A 321 3.86 -22.82 -9.52
N VAL A 322 3.46 -21.56 -9.43
CA VAL A 322 4.33 -20.45 -9.03
C VAL A 322 3.77 -19.79 -7.78
N ALA A 323 4.60 -19.56 -6.76
CA ALA A 323 4.21 -18.81 -5.56
C ALA A 323 5.22 -17.69 -5.28
N CYS A 324 4.81 -16.44 -5.44
CA CYS A 324 5.66 -15.27 -5.22
C CYS A 324 5.23 -14.55 -3.95
N ASP A 325 6.06 -14.61 -2.91
CA ASP A 325 5.85 -13.97 -1.60
C ASP A 325 4.55 -14.38 -0.92
N THR A 326 4.22 -15.66 -1.09
CA THR A 326 3.05 -16.32 -0.50
C THR A 326 3.45 -17.17 0.71
N PHE A 327 4.62 -17.80 0.67
CA PHE A 327 5.00 -18.84 1.65
C PHE A 327 5.43 -18.27 3.01
N ASN A 328 5.77 -16.99 3.08
CA ASN A 328 6.04 -16.25 4.32
C ASN A 328 4.84 -16.14 5.27
N TYR A 329 3.62 -16.46 4.81
CA TYR A 329 2.41 -16.53 5.65
C TYR A 329 2.14 -17.92 6.26
N PHE A 330 2.98 -18.90 5.91
CA PHE A 330 2.92 -20.26 6.41
C PHE A 330 4.05 -20.48 7.41
N GLY A 331 3.78 -21.23 8.48
CA GLY A 331 4.82 -21.73 9.38
C GLY A 331 5.45 -22.98 8.80
N GLN A 332 4.86 -24.16 9.08
CA GLN A 332 5.31 -25.42 8.50
C GLN A 332 4.85 -25.55 7.04
N LEU A 333 5.79 -25.79 6.13
CA LEU A 333 5.53 -25.86 4.69
C LEU A 333 5.15 -27.26 4.21
N GLU A 334 5.36 -28.30 5.01
CA GLU A 334 5.12 -29.70 4.63
C GLU A 334 3.69 -29.96 4.13
N PRO A 335 2.61 -29.49 4.79
CA PRO A 335 1.26 -29.70 4.31
C PRO A 335 1.01 -29.03 2.96
N LEU A 336 1.50 -27.81 2.78
CA LEU A 336 1.37 -27.02 1.57
C LEU A 336 2.13 -27.65 0.40
N LEU A 337 3.39 -28.04 0.63
CA LEU A 337 4.23 -28.68 -0.38
C LEU A 337 3.69 -30.07 -0.78
N ALA A 338 3.13 -30.82 0.16
CA ALA A 338 2.46 -32.09 -0.13
C ALA A 338 1.19 -31.90 -0.99
N ALA A 339 0.39 -30.87 -0.69
CA ALA A 339 -0.77 -30.51 -1.50
C ALA A 339 -0.36 -30.06 -2.91
N ALA A 340 0.65 -29.19 -3.02
CA ALA A 340 1.20 -28.74 -4.31
C ALA A 340 1.75 -29.91 -5.14
N ALA A 341 2.43 -30.87 -4.50
CA ALA A 341 2.95 -32.06 -5.17
C ALA A 341 1.86 -32.95 -5.78
N ARG A 342 0.74 -33.13 -5.07
CA ARG A 342 -0.43 -33.88 -5.59
C ARG A 342 -1.14 -33.14 -6.71
N ALA A 343 -1.20 -31.81 -6.61
CA ALA A 343 -1.83 -30.94 -7.59
C ALA A 343 -1.02 -30.83 -8.91
N LEU A 344 0.30 -31.04 -8.88
CA LEU A 344 1.15 -31.04 -10.05
C LEU A 344 1.01 -32.32 -10.90
N GLN A 345 1.07 -32.16 -12.22
CA GLN A 345 1.26 -33.27 -13.16
C GLN A 345 2.58 -34.02 -12.87
N PRO A 346 2.72 -35.29 -13.31
CA PRO A 346 4.01 -35.96 -13.31
C PRO A 346 5.08 -35.12 -14.03
N ALA A 347 6.22 -34.91 -13.37
CA ALA A 347 7.30 -34.00 -13.80
C ALA A 347 6.95 -32.50 -13.85
N GLY A 348 5.82 -32.10 -13.26
CA GLY A 348 5.45 -30.72 -13.02
C GLY A 348 6.47 -29.98 -12.15
N THR A 349 6.46 -28.66 -12.21
CA THR A 349 7.44 -27.80 -11.52
C THR A 349 6.75 -26.86 -10.55
N LEU A 350 7.29 -26.78 -9.32
CA LEU A 350 6.98 -25.73 -8.36
C LEU A 350 8.11 -24.69 -8.36
N VAL A 351 7.78 -23.42 -8.55
CA VAL A 351 8.71 -22.28 -8.43
C VAL A 351 8.18 -21.36 -7.35
N PHE A 352 9.04 -20.94 -6.42
CA PHE A 352 8.62 -20.03 -5.37
C PHE A 352 9.77 -19.13 -4.92
N THR A 353 9.43 -17.98 -4.34
CA THR A 353 10.40 -17.09 -3.70
C THR A 353 10.61 -17.48 -2.23
N LEU A 354 11.80 -17.20 -1.74
CA LEU A 354 12.17 -17.29 -0.33
C LEU A 354 12.98 -16.05 0.03
N GLU A 355 12.87 -15.62 1.27
CA GLU A 355 13.77 -14.63 1.85
C GLU A 355 14.87 -15.35 2.62
N ARG A 356 16.10 -14.83 2.53
CA ARG A 356 17.24 -15.38 3.28
C ARG A 356 17.49 -14.47 4.46
N ASP A 357 17.33 -15.02 5.65
CA ASP A 357 17.69 -14.29 6.86
C ASP A 357 19.20 -14.40 7.07
N ASP A 358 19.94 -13.37 6.62
CA ASP A 358 21.37 -13.23 6.85
C ASP A 358 21.69 -12.56 8.21
N ALA A 359 20.67 -12.21 8.99
CA ALA A 359 20.81 -11.48 10.25
C ALA A 359 20.92 -12.46 11.44
N PRO A 360 21.86 -12.26 12.38
CA PRO A 360 21.76 -12.95 13.67
C PRO A 360 20.46 -12.51 14.38
N PRO A 361 19.80 -13.41 15.13
CA PRO A 361 18.40 -13.27 15.59
C PRO A 361 18.06 -12.01 16.40
N ASP A 362 19.06 -11.23 16.84
CA ASP A 362 18.90 -10.01 17.66
C ASP A 362 19.24 -8.69 16.94
N SER A 363 19.55 -8.69 15.64
CA SER A 363 20.15 -7.50 15.01
C SER A 363 19.17 -6.47 14.42
N GLY A 364 17.86 -6.72 14.44
CA GLY A 364 16.86 -5.74 13.99
C GLY A 364 17.02 -5.27 12.53
N SER A 365 17.85 -5.94 11.72
CA SER A 365 18.01 -5.65 10.30
C SER A 365 17.00 -6.47 9.49
N MET A 366 16.34 -5.83 8.53
CA MET A 366 15.51 -6.51 7.54
C MET A 366 16.37 -7.51 6.74
N PRO A 367 15.91 -8.77 6.58
CA PRO A 367 16.66 -9.80 5.86
C PRO A 367 16.80 -9.45 4.37
N ALA A 368 17.95 -9.80 3.78
CA ALA A 368 18.18 -9.67 2.35
C ALA A 368 17.55 -10.88 1.62
N ALA A 369 16.55 -10.64 0.78
CA ALA A 369 15.91 -11.72 0.03
C ALA A 369 16.93 -12.52 -0.80
N ALA A 370 17.08 -13.82 -0.53
CA ALA A 370 17.83 -14.73 -1.40
C ALA A 370 16.99 -15.99 -1.69
N ILE A 371 16.94 -16.34 -2.97
CA ILE A 371 16.12 -17.42 -3.51
C ILE A 371 16.78 -18.76 -3.29
N ALA A 372 16.02 -19.75 -2.83
CA ALA A 372 16.37 -21.16 -2.99
C ALA A 372 15.40 -21.80 -3.99
N THR A 373 15.89 -22.21 -5.16
CA THR A 373 15.13 -23.04 -6.12
C THR A 373 15.37 -24.50 -5.76
N ARG A 374 14.34 -25.23 -5.30
CA ARG A 374 14.47 -26.65 -4.98
C ARG A 374 13.54 -27.48 -5.85
N GLN A 375 14.10 -28.39 -6.64
CA GLN A 375 13.32 -29.42 -7.33
C GLN A 375 12.92 -30.47 -6.29
N ILE A 376 11.65 -30.50 -5.89
CA ILE A 376 11.12 -31.63 -5.14
C ILE A 376 10.77 -32.71 -6.17
N ARG A 377 11.61 -33.73 -6.30
CA ARG A 377 11.26 -34.97 -7.00
C ARG A 377 10.74 -35.93 -5.94
N PHE A 378 9.54 -36.45 -6.11
CA PHE A 378 9.07 -37.62 -5.38
C PHE A 378 9.45 -38.88 -6.14
#